data_AF-A0A9P7EIR0-F1
#
_entry.id   AF-A0A9P7EIR0-F1
#
_cell.length_a   1.000
_cell.length_b   1.000
_cell.length_c   1.000
_cell.angle_alpha   90.00
_cell.angle_beta   90.00
_cell.angle_gamma   90.00
#
_symmetry.space_group_name_H-M   'P 1'
#
loop_
_entity.id
_entity.type
_entity.pdbx_description
1 polymer ?
#
loop_
_entity_poly.entity_id
_entity_poly.type
_entity_poly.pdbx_seq_one_letter_code
_entity_poly.pdbx_strand_id
1 'polypeptide(L)'
;MQRCTDCSSSPIADLASRQAAQGWATVFTLNEPDINGITPSEAASWYIQYVNPLAIKKALPAVTNSVTSGEGLSWVSQMISACAGQCYFDYINLHWYGTSFADFQSYVQSANSQFPDYQLVITEFALQNPADGQADQVTFFQQAFAFLDEASYVQLYFPFVATSPTLLQTNNPDGAALIGTGSCLYNDDGTPSAVGDLMY
;
A
#
# COMPACT_ATOMS: atom_id res chain seq x y z
N MET A 1 -0.02 -11.47 -2.19
CA MET A 1 -0.79 -10.22 -2.35
C MET A 1 -1.87 -10.40 -3.41
N GLN A 2 -3.00 -9.70 -3.31
CA GLN A 2 -4.15 -9.80 -4.22
C GLN A 2 -3.88 -9.05 -5.54
N ARG A 3 -2.95 -9.58 -6.34
CA ARG A 3 -2.61 -9.10 -7.69
C ARG A 3 -3.59 -9.60 -8.77
N CYS A 4 -4.77 -10.03 -8.34
CA CYS A 4 -5.75 -10.78 -9.10
C CYS A 4 -7.14 -10.18 -8.84
N THR A 5 -8.04 -10.21 -9.83
CA THR A 5 -9.45 -9.84 -9.63
C THR A 5 -10.24 -10.94 -8.92
N ASP A 6 -9.74 -12.18 -8.93
CA ASP A 6 -10.22 -13.32 -8.16
C ASP A 6 -9.11 -14.38 -8.04
N CYS A 7 -8.81 -14.86 -6.84
CA CYS A 7 -7.88 -15.97 -6.62
C CYS A 7 -8.06 -16.62 -5.24
N SER A 8 -7.51 -17.82 -5.05
CA SER A 8 -7.74 -18.63 -3.83
C SER A 8 -7.34 -17.94 -2.52
N SER A 9 -6.33 -17.06 -2.56
CA SER A 9 -5.90 -16.28 -1.40
C SER A 9 -6.84 -15.12 -1.05
N SER A 10 -7.66 -14.66 -2.01
CA SER A 10 -8.71 -13.67 -1.79
C SER A 10 -9.88 -13.87 -2.77
N PRO A 11 -10.73 -14.89 -2.52
CA PRO A 11 -11.85 -15.23 -3.38
C PRO A 11 -12.90 -14.11 -3.37
N ILE A 12 -13.16 -13.51 -4.53
CA ILE A 12 -14.03 -12.32 -4.60
C ILE A 12 -15.48 -12.64 -4.23
N ALA A 13 -15.93 -13.87 -4.51
CA ALA A 13 -17.25 -14.36 -4.17
C ALA A 13 -17.51 -14.38 -2.65
N ASP A 14 -16.45 -14.52 -1.84
CA ASP A 14 -16.55 -14.55 -0.39
C ASP A 14 -16.40 -13.17 0.26
N LEU A 15 -16.08 -12.12 -0.51
CA LEU A 15 -15.70 -10.82 0.06
C LEU A 15 -16.80 -10.26 0.99
N ALA A 16 -18.04 -10.24 0.52
CA ALA A 16 -19.16 -9.70 1.29
C ALA A 16 -19.49 -10.55 2.53
N SER A 17 -19.44 -11.88 2.42
CA SER A 17 -19.71 -12.77 3.56
C SER A 17 -18.61 -12.68 4.62
N ARG A 18 -17.34 -12.55 4.21
CA ARG A 18 -16.20 -12.33 5.12
C ARG A 18 -16.30 -10.98 5.82
N GLN A 19 -16.64 -9.92 5.09
CA GLN A 19 -16.84 -8.60 5.69
C GLN A 19 -17.97 -8.64 6.72
N ALA A 20 -19.12 -9.25 6.39
CA ALA A 20 -20.25 -9.35 7.31
C ALA A 20 -19.93 -10.20 8.56
N ALA A 21 -19.17 -11.29 8.41
CA ALA A 21 -18.80 -12.17 9.52
C ALA A 21 -17.77 -11.53 10.47
N GLN A 22 -16.87 -10.70 9.95
CA GLN A 22 -15.76 -10.12 10.72
C GLN A 22 -16.01 -8.67 11.15
N GLY A 23 -16.95 -7.97 10.51
CA GLY A 23 -17.30 -6.60 10.84
C GLY A 23 -16.19 -5.60 10.54
N TRP A 24 -15.43 -5.78 9.44
CA TRP A 24 -14.39 -4.83 9.07
C TRP A 24 -14.97 -3.42 8.87
N ALA A 25 -14.29 -2.41 9.41
CA ALA A 25 -14.66 -1.01 9.24
C ALA A 25 -14.10 -0.39 7.94
N THR A 26 -13.03 -0.99 7.40
CA THR A 26 -12.35 -0.55 6.18
C THR A 26 -11.96 -1.77 5.34
N VAL A 27 -12.03 -1.65 4.02
CA VAL A 27 -11.53 -2.67 3.07
C VAL A 27 -10.56 -2.04 2.07
N PHE A 28 -9.43 -2.71 1.85
CA PHE A 28 -8.51 -2.43 0.75
C PHE A 28 -8.81 -3.36 -0.43
N THR A 29 -8.45 -2.93 -1.63
CA THR A 29 -8.85 -3.60 -2.87
C THR A 29 -7.65 -4.25 -3.58
N LEU A 30 -7.52 -4.05 -4.90
CA LEU A 30 -6.48 -4.71 -5.68
C LEU A 30 -5.09 -4.20 -5.28
N ASN A 31 -4.10 -5.09 -5.35
CA ASN A 31 -2.70 -4.77 -5.05
C ASN A 31 -1.90 -4.62 -6.33
N GLU A 32 -1.38 -3.42 -6.57
CA GLU A 32 -0.54 -3.06 -7.72
C GLU A 32 -1.15 -3.43 -9.09
N PRO A 33 -2.46 -3.20 -9.34
CA PRO A 33 -3.05 -3.54 -10.63
C PRO A 33 -2.38 -2.83 -11.80
N ASP A 34 -1.77 -1.67 -11.53
CA ASP A 34 -1.06 -0.82 -12.48
C ASP A 34 0.11 -1.53 -13.18
N ILE A 35 0.75 -2.50 -12.52
CA ILE A 35 1.84 -3.31 -13.10
C ILE A 35 1.47 -4.79 -13.26
N ASN A 36 0.18 -5.15 -13.09
CA ASN A 36 -0.29 -6.55 -13.14
C ASN A 36 -1.29 -6.81 -14.28
N GLY A 37 -1.26 -5.97 -15.33
CA GLY A 37 -2.05 -6.19 -16.54
C GLY A 37 -3.55 -5.97 -16.37
N ILE A 38 -3.96 -5.23 -15.32
CA ILE A 38 -5.35 -4.85 -15.09
C ILE A 38 -5.51 -3.40 -15.53
N THR A 39 -6.32 -3.16 -16.56
CA THR A 39 -6.57 -1.80 -17.04
C THR A 39 -7.40 -1.01 -16.02
N PRO A 40 -7.30 0.34 -16.03
CA PRO A 40 -8.13 1.18 -15.18
C PRO A 40 -9.64 0.93 -15.35
N SER A 41 -10.11 0.66 -16.57
CA SER A 41 -11.52 0.37 -16.87
C SER A 41 -11.99 -0.99 -16.34
N GLU A 42 -11.13 -2.02 -16.41
CA GLU A 42 -11.41 -3.33 -15.81
C GLU A 42 -11.49 -3.21 -14.29
N ALA A 43 -10.54 -2.51 -13.67
CA ALA A 43 -10.54 -2.29 -12.23
C ALA A 43 -11.78 -1.49 -11.76
N ALA A 44 -12.18 -0.44 -12.49
CA ALA A 44 -13.38 0.33 -12.17
C ALA A 44 -14.64 -0.54 -12.24
N SER A 45 -14.80 -1.33 -13.31
CA SER A 45 -15.94 -2.24 -13.48
C SER A 45 -16.00 -3.30 -12.37
N TRP A 46 -14.85 -3.90 -12.05
CA TRP A 46 -14.72 -4.85 -10.94
C TRP A 46 -15.04 -4.22 -9.59
N TYR A 47 -14.53 -3.01 -9.33
CA TYR A 47 -14.77 -2.28 -8.09
C TYR A 47 -16.26 -1.99 -7.89
N ILE A 48 -16.93 -1.50 -8.94
CA ILE A 48 -18.37 -1.21 -8.93
C ILE A 48 -19.17 -2.48 -8.66
N GLN A 49 -18.77 -3.61 -9.22
CA GLN A 49 -19.48 -4.87 -9.04
C GLN A 49 -19.30 -5.47 -7.63
N TYR A 50 -18.08 -5.47 -7.10
CA TYR A 50 -17.75 -6.30 -5.92
C TYR A 50 -17.43 -5.50 -4.66
N VAL A 51 -16.92 -4.28 -4.78
CA VAL A 51 -16.46 -3.49 -3.63
C VAL A 51 -17.52 -2.48 -3.20
N ASN A 52 -18.17 -1.80 -4.15
CA ASN A 52 -19.26 -0.86 -3.87
C ASN A 52 -20.35 -1.39 -2.91
N PRO A 53 -20.81 -2.66 -3.01
CA PRO A 53 -21.85 -3.17 -2.13
C PRO A 53 -21.50 -3.17 -0.63
N LEU A 54 -20.21 -3.05 -0.29
CA LEU A 54 -19.77 -2.98 1.10
C LEU A 54 -20.02 -1.57 1.66
N ALA A 55 -20.99 -1.47 2.58
CA ALA A 55 -21.39 -0.23 3.25
C ALA A 55 -20.42 0.18 4.40
N ILE A 56 -19.12 0.17 4.12
CA ILE A 56 -18.02 0.52 5.03
C ILE A 56 -17.03 1.45 4.33
N LYS A 57 -15.94 1.86 4.98
CA LYS A 57 -14.91 2.65 4.31
C LYS A 57 -14.12 1.80 3.30
N LYS A 58 -13.74 2.38 2.17
CA LYS A 58 -13.09 1.66 1.07
C LYS A 58 -11.92 2.45 0.51
N ALA A 59 -10.80 1.76 0.26
CA ALA A 59 -9.69 2.33 -0.48
C ALA A 59 -9.69 1.85 -1.94
N LEU A 60 -9.38 2.75 -2.88
CA LEU A 60 -9.00 2.36 -4.23
C LEU A 60 -7.78 1.42 -4.22
N PRO A 61 -7.50 0.73 -5.34
CA PRO A 61 -6.34 -0.15 -5.41
C PRO A 61 -5.04 0.53 -5.01
N ALA A 62 -4.18 -0.21 -4.32
CA ALA A 62 -2.83 0.26 -4.03
C ALA A 62 -2.02 0.25 -5.32
N VAL A 63 -1.42 1.37 -5.69
CA VAL A 63 -0.56 1.48 -6.89
C VAL A 63 0.91 1.65 -6.51
N THR A 64 1.80 1.29 -7.42
CA THR A 64 3.23 1.51 -7.26
C THR A 64 3.61 3.00 -7.25
N ASN A 65 4.86 3.31 -6.90
CA ASN A 65 5.46 4.63 -7.11
C ASN A 65 6.06 4.82 -8.51
N SER A 66 5.66 4.00 -9.51
CA SER A 66 6.09 4.18 -10.90
C SER A 66 5.63 5.50 -11.49
N VAL A 67 6.48 6.10 -12.32
CA VAL A 67 6.19 7.33 -13.09
C VAL A 67 6.00 7.04 -14.59
N THR A 68 6.02 5.77 -14.98
CA THR A 68 5.71 5.35 -16.36
C THR A 68 4.25 5.71 -16.67
N SER A 69 3.99 6.29 -17.84
CA SER A 69 2.63 6.63 -18.27
C SER A 69 1.74 5.38 -18.28
N GLY A 70 0.61 5.44 -17.57
CA GLY A 70 -0.28 4.29 -17.40
C GLY A 70 0.00 3.44 -16.15
N GLU A 71 0.99 3.81 -15.34
CA GLU A 71 1.28 3.17 -14.05
C GLU A 71 1.14 4.18 -12.88
N GLY A 72 1.21 3.71 -11.63
CA GLY A 72 1.22 4.57 -10.44
C GLY A 72 0.06 5.56 -10.38
N LEU A 73 0.35 6.81 -10.03
CA LEU A 73 -0.65 7.87 -9.91
C LEU A 73 -1.37 8.18 -11.24
N SER A 74 -0.72 7.94 -12.39
CA SER A 74 -1.35 8.07 -13.72
C SER A 74 -2.47 7.05 -13.88
N TRP A 75 -2.22 5.80 -13.45
CA TRP A 75 -3.22 4.73 -13.47
C TRP A 75 -4.41 5.04 -12.54
N VAL A 76 -4.16 5.57 -11.35
CA VAL A 76 -5.22 5.99 -10.39
C VAL A 76 -6.13 7.04 -11.02
N SER A 77 -5.55 8.09 -11.62
CA SER A 77 -6.33 9.15 -12.29
C SER A 77 -7.21 8.60 -13.42
N GLN A 78 -6.67 7.66 -14.20
CA GLN A 78 -7.42 6.98 -15.26
C GLN A 78 -8.54 6.11 -14.69
N MET A 79 -8.32 5.42 -13.57
CA MET A 79 -9.33 4.57 -12.93
C MET A 79 -10.47 5.41 -12.37
N ILE A 80 -10.16 6.52 -11.69
CA ILE A 80 -11.17 7.47 -11.18
C ILE A 80 -12.01 8.01 -12.33
N SER A 81 -11.37 8.33 -13.47
CA SER A 81 -12.09 8.75 -14.68
C SER A 81 -13.00 7.64 -15.21
N ALA A 82 -12.51 6.40 -15.28
CA ALA A 82 -13.27 5.23 -15.73
C ALA A 82 -14.42 4.85 -14.80
N CYS A 83 -14.32 5.17 -13.51
CA CYS A 83 -15.42 5.02 -12.55
C CYS A 83 -16.63 5.88 -12.93
N ALA A 84 -16.45 7.00 -13.65
CA ALA A 84 -17.53 7.87 -14.10
C ALA A 84 -18.52 8.26 -12.98
N GLY A 85 -18.01 8.49 -11.76
CA GLY A 85 -18.81 8.82 -10.57
C GLY A 85 -19.54 7.64 -9.91
N GLN A 86 -19.28 6.40 -10.34
CA GLN A 86 -19.96 5.21 -9.84
C GLN A 86 -19.15 4.41 -8.81
N CYS A 87 -17.85 4.66 -8.65
CA CYS A 87 -17.07 4.04 -7.57
C CYS A 87 -17.28 4.82 -6.27
N TYR A 88 -17.67 4.13 -5.20
CA TYR A 88 -17.74 4.72 -3.86
C TYR A 88 -16.45 4.38 -3.10
N PHE A 89 -15.63 5.39 -2.80
CA PHE A 89 -14.36 5.21 -2.11
C PHE A 89 -14.09 6.39 -1.17
N ASP A 90 -13.27 6.14 -0.17
CA ASP A 90 -12.88 7.09 0.88
C ASP A 90 -11.39 7.46 0.78
N TYR A 91 -10.57 6.55 0.22
CA TYR A 91 -9.11 6.64 0.27
C TYR A 91 -8.44 6.35 -1.08
N ILE A 92 -7.34 7.06 -1.36
CA ILE A 92 -6.34 6.65 -2.35
C ILE A 92 -5.28 5.81 -1.64
N ASN A 93 -4.90 4.67 -2.23
CA ASN A 93 -3.96 3.74 -1.61
C ASN A 93 -2.64 3.72 -2.38
N LEU A 94 -1.52 3.79 -1.66
CA LEU A 94 -0.19 4.01 -2.22
C LEU A 94 0.83 3.00 -1.70
N HIS A 95 1.69 2.52 -2.59
CA HIS A 95 2.96 1.89 -2.25
C HIS A 95 4.12 2.84 -2.59
N TRP A 96 5.21 2.75 -1.84
CA TRP A 96 6.45 3.41 -2.21
C TRP A 96 7.69 2.59 -1.85
N TYR A 97 8.56 2.36 -2.83
CA TYR A 97 9.90 1.86 -2.58
C TYR A 97 10.90 2.72 -3.32
N GLY A 98 11.92 3.23 -2.64
CA GLY A 98 12.93 4.09 -3.25
C GLY A 98 14.21 4.18 -2.43
N THR A 99 15.02 5.21 -2.66
CA THR A 99 16.39 5.27 -2.13
C THR A 99 16.62 6.36 -1.10
N SER A 100 15.65 7.27 -0.89
CA SER A 100 15.81 8.36 0.07
C SER A 100 14.49 8.82 0.69
N PHE A 101 14.57 9.42 1.89
CA PHE A 101 13.42 10.09 2.51
C PHE A 101 12.91 11.27 1.68
N ALA A 102 13.79 12.04 1.05
CA ALA A 102 13.41 13.19 0.24
C ALA A 102 12.52 12.78 -0.96
N ASP A 103 12.84 11.64 -1.59
CA ASP A 103 12.03 11.08 -2.67
C ASP A 103 10.68 10.57 -2.18
N PHE A 104 10.64 9.93 -1.01
CA PHE A 104 9.40 9.49 -0.36
C PHE A 104 8.48 10.66 -0.05
N GLN A 105 9.01 11.69 0.62
CA GLN A 105 8.28 12.90 0.96
C GLN A 105 7.72 13.58 -0.30
N SER A 106 8.54 13.72 -1.33
CA SER A 106 8.13 14.31 -2.60
C SER A 106 7.01 13.51 -3.28
N TYR A 107 7.08 12.18 -3.24
CA TYR A 107 6.04 11.31 -3.79
C TYR A 107 4.71 11.48 -3.06
N VAL A 108 4.71 11.43 -1.73
CA VAL A 108 3.50 11.58 -0.91
C VAL A 108 2.85 12.95 -1.12
N GLN A 109 3.66 14.01 -1.16
CA GLN A 109 3.18 15.37 -1.45
C GLN A 109 2.64 15.52 -2.87
N SER A 110 3.25 14.86 -3.86
CA SER A 110 2.75 14.82 -5.24
C SER A 110 1.39 14.12 -5.34
N ALA A 111 1.23 12.99 -4.65
CA ALA A 111 -0.05 12.28 -4.58
C ALA A 111 -1.15 13.16 -3.99
N ASN A 112 -0.90 13.83 -2.86
CA ASN A 112 -1.83 14.78 -2.27
C ASN A 112 -2.13 15.97 -3.19
N SER A 113 -1.13 16.50 -3.91
CA SER A 113 -1.35 17.62 -4.83
C SER A 113 -2.21 17.24 -6.04
N GLN A 114 -2.11 15.99 -6.51
CA GLN A 114 -2.94 15.47 -7.61
C GLN A 114 -4.34 15.08 -7.15
N PHE A 115 -4.50 14.65 -5.90
CA PHE A 115 -5.75 14.15 -5.32
C PHE A 115 -6.11 14.88 -4.01
N PRO A 116 -6.22 16.23 -4.01
CA PRO A 116 -6.30 17.02 -2.77
C PRO A 116 -7.60 16.81 -1.98
N ASP A 117 -8.63 16.25 -2.62
CA ASP A 117 -9.93 16.00 -2.01
C ASP A 117 -10.02 14.63 -1.30
N TYR A 118 -8.96 13.81 -1.38
CA TYR A 118 -8.95 12.45 -0.85
C TYR A 118 -7.86 12.23 0.19
N GLN A 119 -8.18 11.50 1.24
CA GLN A 119 -7.17 11.03 2.18
C GLN A 119 -6.34 9.90 1.55
N LEU A 120 -5.05 9.88 1.89
CA LEU A 120 -4.10 8.87 1.47
C LEU A 120 -3.98 7.78 2.52
N VAL A 121 -3.86 6.54 2.07
CA VAL A 121 -3.38 5.42 2.87
C VAL A 121 -2.10 4.91 2.19
N ILE A 122 -1.02 4.77 2.95
CA ILE A 122 0.25 4.24 2.45
C ILE A 122 0.38 2.81 2.97
N THR A 123 -0.06 1.84 2.18
CA THR A 123 -0.12 0.43 2.63
C THR A 123 1.20 -0.30 2.61
N GLU A 124 2.19 0.20 1.86
CA GLU A 124 3.54 -0.34 1.88
C GLU A 124 4.56 0.77 1.64
N PHE A 125 5.60 0.85 2.47
CA PHE A 125 6.77 1.67 2.17
C PHE A 125 8.05 1.21 2.88
N ALA A 126 9.18 1.30 2.18
CA ALA A 126 10.53 1.06 2.71
C ALA A 126 11.61 1.59 1.74
N LEU A 127 12.87 1.70 2.20
CA LEU A 127 14.00 1.86 1.28
C LEU A 127 14.26 0.55 0.49
N GLN A 128 14.70 0.67 -0.76
CA GLN A 128 15.14 -0.44 -1.60
C GLN A 128 16.58 -0.82 -1.25
N ASN A 129 16.72 -1.92 -0.50
CA ASN A 129 17.98 -2.59 -0.15
C ASN A 129 19.14 -1.61 0.11
N PRO A 130 19.00 -0.72 1.12
CA PRO A 130 20.00 0.31 1.38
C PRO A 130 21.32 -0.29 1.87
N ALA A 131 22.43 0.42 1.66
CA ALA A 131 23.78 -0.11 1.84
C ALA A 131 24.06 -0.55 3.28
N ASP A 132 23.63 0.24 4.27
CA ASP A 132 23.81 -0.09 5.69
C ASP A 132 22.59 -0.83 6.28
N GLY A 133 21.74 -1.40 5.41
CA GLY A 133 20.64 -2.28 5.77
C GLY A 133 19.68 -1.66 6.79
N GLN A 134 19.58 -2.27 7.97
CA GLN A 134 18.67 -1.82 9.02
C GLN A 134 18.98 -0.40 9.53
N ALA A 135 20.25 0.02 9.58
CA ALA A 135 20.61 1.34 10.09
C ALA A 135 20.04 2.47 9.21
N ASP A 136 20.11 2.29 7.88
CA ASP A 136 19.52 3.22 6.92
C ASP A 136 17.99 3.19 6.97
N GLN A 137 17.38 2.00 7.12
CA GLN A 137 15.93 1.86 7.27
C GLN A 137 15.43 2.58 8.53
N VAL A 138 16.12 2.44 9.68
CA VAL A 138 15.78 3.15 10.92
C VAL A 138 15.82 4.66 10.70
N THR A 139 16.87 5.18 10.07
CA THR A 139 17.03 6.61 9.79
C THR A 139 15.93 7.13 8.86
N PHE A 140 15.53 6.32 7.87
CA PHE A 140 14.41 6.62 6.98
C PHE A 140 13.07 6.65 7.72
N PHE A 141 12.75 5.61 8.49
CA PHE A 141 11.46 5.50 9.18
C PHE A 141 11.29 6.57 10.27
N GLN A 142 12.36 6.98 10.96
CA GLN A 142 12.30 8.12 11.89
C GLN A 142 11.84 9.41 11.22
N GLN A 143 12.39 9.73 10.05
CA GLN A 143 11.99 10.91 9.27
C GLN A 143 10.59 10.73 8.67
N ALA A 144 10.29 9.53 8.15
CA ALA A 144 9.01 9.23 7.55
C ALA A 144 7.87 9.33 8.56
N PHE A 145 7.99 8.77 9.76
CA PHE A 145 6.93 8.80 10.77
C PHE A 145 6.66 10.24 11.22
N ALA A 146 7.71 11.01 11.55
CA ALA A 146 7.56 12.42 11.91
C ALA A 146 6.85 13.23 10.82
N PHE A 147 7.15 12.97 9.54
CA PHE A 147 6.46 13.60 8.42
C PHE A 147 4.99 13.16 8.28
N LEU A 148 4.72 11.86 8.34
CA LEU A 148 3.39 11.30 8.10
C LEU A 148 2.43 11.60 9.25
N ASP A 149 2.91 11.67 10.49
CA ASP A 149 2.11 12.04 11.67
C ASP A 149 1.59 13.49 11.60
N GLU A 150 2.35 14.40 10.98
CA GLU A 150 1.94 15.80 10.79
C GLU A 150 1.13 16.01 9.49
N ALA A 151 1.14 15.05 8.57
CA ALA A 151 0.46 15.15 7.29
C ALA A 151 -1.05 14.83 7.44
N SER A 152 -1.88 15.85 7.69
CA SER A 152 -3.33 15.68 7.93
C SER A 152 -4.13 14.99 6.79
N TYR A 153 -3.53 14.89 5.60
CA TYR A 153 -4.10 14.20 4.44
C TYR A 153 -3.71 12.71 4.37
N VAL A 154 -2.85 12.23 5.27
CA VAL A 154 -2.52 10.81 5.43
C VAL A 154 -3.36 10.23 6.56
N GLN A 155 -4.15 9.21 6.26
CA GLN A 155 -5.04 8.55 7.21
C GLN A 155 -4.34 7.41 7.96
N LEU A 156 -3.56 6.59 7.24
CA LEU A 156 -2.83 5.44 7.77
C LEU A 156 -1.57 5.21 6.94
N TYR A 157 -0.51 4.73 7.58
CA TYR A 157 0.70 4.27 6.91
C TYR A 157 1.20 2.97 7.54
N PHE A 158 1.76 2.09 6.71
CA PHE A 158 2.15 0.74 7.09
C PHE A 158 3.57 0.43 6.57
N PRO A 159 4.58 0.45 7.45
CA PRO A 159 5.94 0.09 7.08
C PRO A 159 5.99 -1.34 6.53
N PHE A 160 6.62 -1.51 5.37
CA PHE A 160 6.87 -2.84 4.84
C PHE A 160 8.15 -3.37 5.50
N VAL A 161 8.12 -4.34 6.42
CA VAL A 161 6.99 -5.27 6.70
C VAL A 161 6.96 -5.76 8.14
N ALA A 162 5.74 -5.95 8.67
CA ALA A 162 5.47 -6.53 9.98
C ALA A 162 5.70 -8.06 10.01
N THR A 163 6.94 -8.50 9.79
CA THR A 163 7.38 -9.90 9.93
C THR A 163 8.84 -9.93 10.39
N SER A 164 9.41 -11.13 10.52
CA SER A 164 10.84 -11.33 10.83
C SER A 164 11.67 -11.58 9.57
N PRO A 165 13.00 -11.35 9.61
CA PRO A 165 13.90 -11.62 8.48
C PRO A 165 13.77 -13.01 7.90
N THR A 166 13.76 -14.06 8.74
CA THR A 166 13.67 -15.45 8.29
C THR A 166 12.33 -15.73 7.62
N LEU A 167 11.22 -15.24 8.19
CA LEU A 167 9.89 -15.41 7.61
C LEU A 167 9.76 -14.67 6.28
N LEU A 168 10.32 -13.45 6.18
CA LEU A 168 10.34 -12.68 4.94
C LEU A 168 11.11 -13.44 3.84
N GLN A 169 12.35 -13.85 4.11
CA GLN A 169 13.18 -14.56 3.15
C GLN A 169 12.55 -15.90 2.70
N THR A 170 11.89 -16.60 3.62
CA THR A 170 11.28 -17.91 3.33
C THR A 170 10.01 -17.79 2.48
N ASN A 171 9.16 -16.82 2.80
CA ASN A 171 7.80 -16.74 2.23
C ASN A 171 7.65 -15.68 1.13
N ASN A 172 8.60 -14.75 1.01
CA ASN A 172 8.63 -13.72 -0.01
C ASN A 172 10.08 -13.37 -0.39
N PRO A 173 10.82 -14.30 -1.03
CA PRO A 173 12.21 -14.09 -1.41
C PRO A 173 12.39 -12.92 -2.39
N ASP A 174 11.40 -12.64 -3.25
CA ASP A 174 11.44 -11.51 -4.18
C ASP A 174 11.37 -10.17 -3.44
N GLY A 175 10.48 -10.07 -2.43
CA GLY A 175 10.43 -8.91 -1.54
C GLY A 175 11.74 -8.73 -0.77
N ALA A 176 12.29 -9.82 -0.21
CA ALA A 176 13.57 -9.79 0.47
C ALA A 176 14.73 -9.35 -0.45
N ALA A 177 14.70 -9.73 -1.73
CA ALA A 177 15.69 -9.30 -2.71
C ALA A 177 15.57 -7.81 -3.07
N LEU A 178 14.34 -7.28 -3.10
CA LEU A 178 14.07 -5.87 -3.42
C LEU A 178 14.45 -4.92 -2.29
N ILE A 179 14.08 -5.26 -1.04
CA ILE A 179 14.20 -4.34 0.11
C ILE A 179 15.25 -4.76 1.14
N GLY A 180 15.85 -5.95 0.99
CA GLY A 180 16.62 -6.59 2.05
C GLY A 180 15.71 -7.04 3.20
N THR A 181 16.28 -7.22 4.40
CA THR A 181 15.53 -7.54 5.63
C THR A 181 15.56 -6.42 6.67
N GLY A 182 16.22 -5.30 6.36
CA GLY A 182 16.45 -4.22 7.32
C GLY A 182 15.18 -3.52 7.82
N SER A 183 14.09 -3.59 7.07
CA SER A 183 12.80 -2.99 7.44
C SER A 183 11.82 -3.95 8.15
N CYS A 184 12.24 -5.18 8.45
CA CYS A 184 11.43 -6.11 9.24
C CYS A 184 11.15 -5.53 10.63
N LEU A 185 9.89 -5.45 11.04
CA LEU A 185 9.50 -4.89 12.35
C LEU A 185 9.81 -5.83 13.52
N TYR A 186 10.05 -7.12 13.26
CA TYR A 186 10.34 -8.11 14.28
C TYR A 186 11.71 -8.75 14.06
N ASN A 187 12.36 -9.13 15.15
CA ASN A 187 13.46 -10.10 15.12
C ASN A 187 12.90 -11.52 14.95
N ASP A 188 13.76 -12.49 14.65
CA ASP A 188 13.34 -13.89 14.45
C ASP A 188 12.84 -14.58 15.74
N ASP A 189 13.13 -14.02 16.91
CA ASP A 189 12.58 -14.45 18.20
C ASP A 189 11.21 -13.80 18.53
N GLY A 190 10.70 -12.94 17.63
CA GLY A 190 9.42 -12.26 17.78
C GLY A 190 9.45 -10.99 18.64
N THR A 191 10.62 -10.54 19.13
CA THR A 191 10.71 -9.21 19.76
C THR A 191 10.70 -8.11 18.70
N PRO A 192 10.37 -6.85 19.07
CA PRO A 192 10.57 -5.72 18.18
C PRO A 192 12.03 -5.63 17.70
N SER A 193 12.21 -5.30 16.42
CA SER A 193 13.51 -4.92 15.86
C SER A 193 13.80 -3.44 16.13
N ALA A 194 14.98 -2.95 15.72
CA ALA A 194 15.27 -1.51 15.80
C ALA A 194 14.28 -0.64 15.00
N VAL A 195 13.65 -1.17 13.94
CA VAL A 195 12.56 -0.50 13.23
C VAL A 195 11.24 -0.70 13.96
N GLY A 196 10.99 -1.89 14.52
CA GLY A 196 9.80 -2.17 15.32
C GLY A 196 9.67 -1.26 16.54
N ASP A 197 10.78 -0.93 17.18
CA ASP A 197 10.82 -0.01 18.33
C ASP A 197 10.38 1.42 17.98
N LEU A 198 10.41 1.82 16.71
CA LEU A 198 9.92 3.13 16.25
C LEU A 198 8.39 3.23 16.21
N MET A 199 7.67 2.11 16.38
CA MET A 199 6.20 2.06 16.32
C MET A 199 5.51 2.46 17.63
N TYR A 200 6.28 2.76 18.69
CA TYR A 200 5.80 3.12 20.03
C TYR A 200 6.01 4.60 20.32
#